data_AF-A0A9X7T7W6-F1
#
_entry.id   AF-A0A9X7T7W6-F1
#
_cell.length_a   1.000
_cell.length_b   1.000
_cell.length_c   1.000
_cell.angle_alpha   90.00
_cell.angle_beta   90.00
_cell.angle_gamma   90.00
#
_symmetry.space_group_name_H-M   'P 1'
#
loop_
_entity.id
_entity.type
_entity.pdbx_description
1 polymer ?
#
loop_
_entity_poly.entity_id
_entity_poly.type
_entity_poly.pdbx_seq_one_letter_code
_entity_poly.pdbx_strand_id
1 'polypeptide(L)'
;MSTTINSSPLLINEQPLQLLPSLAVKLGDIHEAIVLQALQNKLRKANKEIEGQKWVPIEFQDWKEIFPWLPEKDIMAFLDSLKKKHIIVSSEFSQKSWYSIDYDILNSFLGNK
;
A
#
# COMPACT_ATOMS: atom_id res chain seq x y z
N MET A 1 -12.43 -42.28 -17.97
CA MET A 1 -13.17 -41.33 -17.11
C MET A 1 -12.39 -40.03 -17.13
N SER A 2 -12.90 -39.00 -17.80
CA SER A 2 -12.23 -37.70 -17.87
C SER A 2 -12.68 -36.87 -16.69
N THR A 3 -11.79 -36.63 -15.73
CA THR A 3 -11.99 -35.66 -14.66
C THR A 3 -11.90 -34.27 -15.29
N THR A 4 -13.04 -33.63 -15.55
CA THR A 4 -13.05 -32.21 -15.90
C THR A 4 -12.61 -31.45 -14.65
N ILE A 5 -11.37 -31.01 -14.62
CA ILE A 5 -10.90 -30.07 -13.60
C ILE A 5 -11.63 -28.77 -13.92
N ASN A 6 -12.63 -28.40 -13.12
CA ASN A 6 -13.30 -27.11 -13.24
C ASN A 6 -12.27 -26.01 -12.91
N SER A 7 -11.65 -25.47 -13.96
CA SER A 7 -10.61 -24.44 -13.87
C SER A 7 -11.13 -23.19 -14.58
N SER A 8 -11.54 -22.19 -13.80
CA SER A 8 -11.84 -20.85 -14.33
C SER A 8 -10.57 -19.99 -14.26
N PRO A 9 -10.19 -19.30 -15.36
CA PRO A 9 -8.94 -18.56 -15.41
C PRO A 9 -8.76 -17.49 -14.33
N LEU A 10 -9.84 -16.97 -13.77
CA LEU A 10 -9.79 -15.88 -12.80
C LEU A 10 -9.83 -16.34 -11.34
N LEU A 11 -9.76 -17.65 -11.07
CA LEU A 11 -9.72 -18.13 -9.69
C LEU A 11 -8.32 -18.00 -9.10
N ILE A 12 -7.30 -18.62 -9.72
CA ILE A 12 -5.89 -18.48 -9.32
C ILE A 12 -4.96 -18.74 -10.54
N ASN A 13 -5.07 -17.96 -11.62
CA ASN A 13 -4.12 -18.06 -12.74
C ASN A 13 -3.16 -16.87 -12.85
N GLU A 14 -3.19 -15.95 -11.88
CA GLU A 14 -2.22 -14.86 -11.76
C GLU A 14 -1.77 -14.70 -10.30
N GLN A 15 -0.74 -13.89 -10.09
CA GLN A 15 -0.25 -13.63 -8.75
C GLN A 15 -1.34 -12.92 -7.93
N PRO A 16 -1.79 -13.50 -6.80
CA PRO A 16 -2.84 -12.89 -6.00
C PRO A 16 -2.36 -11.59 -5.35
N LEU A 17 -3.31 -10.68 -5.13
CA LEU A 17 -3.07 -9.45 -4.38
C LEU A 17 -2.64 -9.78 -2.93
N GLN A 18 -1.51 -9.24 -2.50
CA GLN A 18 -1.04 -9.39 -1.12
C GLN A 18 -1.91 -8.57 -0.16
N LEU A 19 -2.53 -9.24 0.80
CA LEU A 19 -3.28 -8.64 1.91
C LEU A 19 -2.98 -9.41 3.20
N LEU A 20 -2.59 -8.71 4.27
CA LEU A 20 -2.60 -9.29 5.62
C LEU A 20 -3.93 -8.91 6.30
N PRO A 21 -4.85 -9.88 6.54
CA PRO A 21 -6.14 -9.58 7.16
C PRO A 21 -6.01 -8.97 8.55
N SER A 22 -4.97 -9.35 9.30
CA SER A 22 -4.68 -8.79 10.62
C SER A 22 -4.41 -7.29 10.58
N LEU A 23 -3.74 -6.80 9.53
CA LEU A 23 -3.50 -5.38 9.33
C LEU A 23 -4.81 -4.64 9.00
N ALA A 24 -5.63 -5.20 8.12
CA ALA A 24 -6.95 -4.64 7.79
C ALA A 24 -7.85 -4.53 9.03
N VAL A 25 -7.87 -5.56 9.88
CA VAL A 25 -8.62 -5.53 11.15
C VAL A 25 -8.11 -4.41 12.06
N LYS A 26 -6.79 -4.22 12.18
CA LYS A 26 -6.21 -3.18 13.02
C LYS A 26 -6.49 -1.77 12.48
N LEU A 27 -6.41 -1.57 11.17
CA LEU A 27 -6.70 -0.28 10.52
C LEU A 27 -8.20 0.04 10.47
N GLY A 28 -9.05 -0.99 10.54
CA GLY A 28 -10.50 -0.89 10.35
C GLY A 28 -10.91 -0.76 8.88
N ASP A 29 -9.96 -0.85 7.93
CA ASP A 29 -10.19 -0.70 6.50
C ASP A 29 -9.23 -1.61 5.69
N ILE A 30 -9.81 -2.40 4.80
CA ILE A 30 -9.07 -3.32 3.90
C ILE A 30 -8.27 -2.58 2.83
N HIS A 31 -8.81 -1.48 2.28
CA HIS A 31 -8.16 -0.72 1.22
C HIS A 31 -6.94 0.03 1.77
N GLU A 32 -7.06 0.62 2.96
CA GLU A 32 -5.91 1.22 3.63
C GLU A 32 -4.79 0.19 3.87
N ALA A 33 -5.13 -1.02 4.30
CA ALA A 33 -4.15 -2.09 4.50
C ALA A 33 -3.45 -2.47 3.18
N ILE A 34 -4.20 -2.59 2.10
CA ILE A 34 -3.67 -2.88 0.77
C ILE A 34 -2.72 -1.75 0.31
N VAL A 35 -3.15 -0.49 0.42
CA VAL A 35 -2.35 0.70 0.06
C VAL A 35 -1.05 0.75 0.87
N LEU A 36 -1.14 0.57 2.19
CA LEU A 36 0.02 0.60 3.08
C LEU A 36 1.02 -0.52 2.75
N GLN A 37 0.55 -1.73 2.46
CA GLN A 37 1.43 -2.84 2.07
C GLN A 37 2.06 -2.64 0.68
N ALA A 38 1.34 -2.03 -0.26
CA ALA A 38 1.91 -1.65 -1.55
C ALA A 38 3.03 -0.61 -1.37
N LEU A 39 2.82 0.39 -0.50
CA LEU A 39 3.85 1.37 -0.16
C LEU A 39 5.06 0.71 0.49
N GLN A 40 4.85 -0.19 1.47
CA GLN A 40 5.92 -0.96 2.10
C GLN A 40 6.75 -1.73 1.06
N ASN A 41 6.10 -2.36 0.10
CA ASN A 41 6.78 -3.10 -0.97
C ASN A 41 7.62 -2.17 -1.87
N LYS A 42 7.14 -0.96 -2.16
CA LYS A 42 7.88 0.06 -2.90
C LYS A 42 9.08 0.57 -2.07
N LEU A 43 8.91 0.87 -0.79
CA LEU A 43 9.98 1.30 0.12
C LEU A 43 11.07 0.24 0.30
N ARG A 44 10.70 -1.05 0.35
CA ARG A 44 11.68 -2.15 0.41
C ARG A 44 12.62 -2.17 -0.80
N LYS A 45 12.12 -1.75 -1.96
CA LYS A 45 12.88 -1.64 -3.22
C LYS A 45 13.52 -0.26 -3.43
N ALA A 46 13.25 0.70 -2.55
CA ALA A 46 13.77 2.05 -2.67
C ALA A 46 15.23 2.11 -2.19
N ASN A 47 16.06 2.80 -2.98
CA ASN A 47 17.48 3.03 -2.68
C ASN A 47 17.74 4.40 -2.08
N LYS A 48 16.75 5.30 -2.07
CA LYS A 48 16.94 6.67 -1.58
C LYS A 48 16.56 6.78 -0.11
N GLU A 49 17.51 7.28 0.66
CA GLU A 49 17.37 7.60 2.06
C GLU A 49 17.66 9.09 2.24
N ILE A 50 16.82 9.76 3.02
CA ILE A 50 16.95 11.18 3.36
C ILE A 50 16.79 11.24 4.88
N GLU A 51 17.82 11.73 5.57
CA GLU A 51 17.84 11.86 7.04
C GLU A 51 17.56 10.55 7.80
N GLY A 52 18.09 9.42 7.31
CA GLY A 52 17.88 8.12 7.95
C GLY A 52 16.53 7.47 7.65
N GLN A 53 15.68 8.11 6.85
CA GLN A 53 14.38 7.58 6.45
C GLN A 53 14.36 7.25 4.96
N LYS A 54 13.81 6.09 4.60
CA LYS A 54 13.63 5.70 3.20
C LYS A 54 12.44 6.43 2.59
N TRP A 55 12.60 6.91 1.37
CA TRP A 55 11.54 7.57 0.64
C TRP A 55 11.40 6.97 -0.76
N VAL A 56 10.17 6.89 -1.25
CA VAL A 56 9.89 6.48 -2.62
C VAL A 56 9.10 7.58 -3.35
N PRO A 57 9.56 8.03 -4.53
CA PRO A 57 8.75 8.92 -5.35
C PRO A 57 7.65 8.09 -6.00
N ILE A 58 6.40 8.53 -5.83
CA ILE A 58 5.25 7.87 -6.45
C ILE A 58 4.31 8.97 -6.94
N GLU A 59 4.07 9.01 -8.24
CA GLU A 59 3.08 9.87 -8.84
C GLU A 59 1.68 9.23 -8.77
N PHE A 60 0.64 10.03 -8.99
CA PHE A 60 -0.72 9.49 -9.02
C PHE A 60 -0.89 8.37 -10.06
N GLN A 61 -0.27 8.51 -11.24
CA GLN A 61 -0.34 7.50 -12.29
C GLN A 61 0.24 6.15 -11.85
N ASP A 62 1.34 6.17 -11.08
CA ASP A 62 1.93 4.95 -10.51
C ASP A 62 0.96 4.25 -9.55
N TRP A 63 0.23 5.01 -8.73
CA TRP A 63 -0.80 4.45 -7.86
C TRP A 63 -1.93 3.81 -8.64
N LYS A 64 -2.32 4.42 -9.76
CA LYS A 64 -3.35 3.88 -10.64
C LYS A 64 -2.91 2.59 -11.35
N GLU A 65 -1.62 2.45 -11.67
CA GLU A 65 -1.06 1.19 -12.18
C GLU A 65 -1.07 0.07 -11.13
N ILE A 66 -0.84 0.41 -9.84
CA ILE A 66 -0.91 -0.56 -8.74
C ILE A 66 -2.37 -0.96 -8.45
N PHE A 67 -3.30 -0.01 -8.56
CA PHE A 67 -4.71 -0.19 -8.22
C PHE A 67 -5.65 0.14 -9.40
N PRO A 68 -5.55 -0.58 -10.53
CA PRO A 68 -6.32 -0.27 -11.74
C PRO A 68 -7.83 -0.37 -11.51
N TRP A 69 -8.27 -1.19 -10.55
CA TRP A 69 -9.68 -1.38 -10.20
C TRP A 69 -10.27 -0.29 -9.31
N LEU A 70 -9.46 0.53 -8.64
CA LEU A 70 -9.95 1.59 -7.76
C LEU A 70 -10.12 2.92 -8.52
N PRO A 71 -11.22 3.67 -8.29
CA PRO A 71 -11.33 5.06 -8.72
C PRO A 71 -10.22 5.93 -8.12
N GLU A 72 -9.79 6.94 -8.86
CA GLU A 72 -8.79 7.92 -8.41
C GLU A 72 -9.13 8.55 -7.06
N LYS A 73 -10.38 9.01 -6.92
CA LYS A 73 -10.89 9.61 -5.69
C LYS A 73 -10.73 8.69 -4.47
N ASP A 74 -10.84 7.38 -4.66
CA ASP A 74 -10.81 6.43 -3.55
C ASP A 74 -9.35 6.17 -3.14
N ILE A 75 -8.43 6.03 -4.11
CA ILE A 75 -6.98 5.95 -3.86
C ILE A 75 -6.52 7.16 -3.04
N MET A 76 -6.93 8.37 -3.46
CA MET A 76 -6.58 9.61 -2.75
C MET A 76 -7.19 9.64 -1.35
N ALA A 77 -8.46 9.23 -1.19
CA ALA A 77 -9.10 9.17 0.12
C ALA A 77 -8.39 8.19 1.08
N PHE A 78 -7.93 7.03 0.61
CA PHE A 78 -7.19 6.08 1.44
C PHE A 78 -5.81 6.60 1.82
N LEU A 79 -5.08 7.23 0.88
CA LEU A 79 -3.81 7.89 1.16
C LEU A 79 -3.98 9.02 2.20
N ASP A 80 -4.99 9.85 2.03
CA ASP A 80 -5.29 10.96 2.95
C ASP A 80 -5.70 10.46 4.33
N SER A 81 -6.45 9.35 4.41
CA SER A 81 -6.80 8.73 5.69
C SER A 81 -5.55 8.22 6.43
N LEU A 82 -4.64 7.55 5.73
CA LEU A 82 -3.37 7.09 6.30
C LEU A 82 -2.45 8.24 6.72
N LYS A 83 -2.46 9.35 5.97
CA LYS A 83 -1.75 10.58 6.35
C LYS A 83 -2.35 11.24 7.59
N LYS A 84 -3.67 11.30 7.70
CA LYS A 84 -4.38 11.82 8.91
C LYS A 84 -4.10 10.98 10.14
N LYS A 85 -3.88 9.67 9.97
CA LYS A 85 -3.41 8.76 11.04
C LYS A 85 -1.92 8.92 11.35
N HIS A 86 -1.20 9.79 10.62
CA HIS A 86 0.26 9.96 10.67
C HIS A 86 1.07 8.69 10.37
N ILE A 87 0.44 7.67 9.79
CA ILE A 87 1.11 6.40 9.42
C ILE A 87 1.94 6.59 8.15
N ILE A 88 1.42 7.37 7.19
CA ILE A 88 2.13 7.75 5.98
C ILE A 88 2.52 9.21 6.10
N VAL A 89 3.76 9.51 5.72
CA VAL A 89 4.26 10.87 5.55
C VAL A 89 4.53 11.13 4.07
N SER A 90 4.29 12.38 3.64
CA SER A 90 4.60 12.80 2.27
C SER A 90 5.38 14.10 2.23
N SER A 91 6.30 14.23 1.28
CA SER A 91 7.13 15.41 1.06
C SER A 91 7.34 15.67 -0.43
N GLU A 92 7.60 16.93 -0.80
CA GLU A 92 7.89 17.35 -2.17
C GLU A 92 9.39 17.66 -2.31
N PHE A 93 10.21 16.64 -2.57
CA PHE A 93 11.65 16.84 -2.71
C PHE A 93 12.10 17.25 -4.12
N SER A 94 11.30 17.03 -5.17
CA SER A 94 11.68 17.32 -6.57
C SER A 94 10.49 17.30 -7.54
N GLN A 95 9.45 18.11 -7.32
CA GLN A 95 8.21 18.17 -8.13
C GLN A 95 7.35 16.89 -8.17
N LYS A 96 7.86 15.79 -7.61
CA LYS A 96 7.12 14.56 -7.34
C LYS A 96 6.76 14.48 -5.87
N SER A 97 5.60 13.87 -5.58
CA SER A 97 5.26 13.46 -4.23
C SER A 97 6.12 12.27 -3.82
N TRP A 98 6.81 12.40 -2.70
CA TRP A 98 7.55 11.32 -2.06
C TRP A 98 6.76 10.83 -0.87
N TYR A 99 6.73 9.51 -0.69
CA TYR A 99 6.02 8.86 0.40
C TYR A 99 6.99 8.05 1.23
N SER A 100 6.72 8.01 2.53
CA SER A 100 7.37 7.13 3.50
C SER A 100 6.35 6.67 4.53
N ILE A 101 6.71 5.64 5.30
CA ILE A 101 5.93 5.15 6.44
C ILE A 101 6.63 5.63 7.71
N ASP A 102 5.86 6.18 8.64
CA ASP A 102 6.29 6.39 10.01
C ASP A 102 6.07 5.09 10.79
N TYR A 103 7.14 4.32 10.95
CA TYR A 103 7.07 3.01 11.59
C TYR A 103 6.84 3.10 13.10
N ASP A 104 7.24 4.18 13.75
CA ASP A 104 7.02 4.37 15.19
C ASP A 104 5.52 4.61 15.45
N ILE A 105 4.89 5.48 14.67
CA ILE A 105 3.44 5.69 14.71
C ILE A 105 2.70 4.43 14.31
N LEU A 106 3.11 3.73 13.23
CA LEU A 106 2.49 2.48 12.82
C LEU A 106 2.55 1.42 13.93
N ASN A 107 3.71 1.19 14.54
CA ASN A 107 3.86 0.20 15.60
C ASN A 107 3.03 0.55 16.83
N SER A 108 3.03 1.83 17.23
CA SER A 108 2.16 2.33 18.30
C SER A 108 0.68 2.13 17.98
N PHE A 109 0.25 2.39 16.74
CA PHE A 109 -1.12 2.20 16.29
C PHE A 109 -1.54 0.71 16.33
N LEU A 110 -0.64 -0.19 15.95
CA LEU A 110 -0.91 -1.64 15.96
C LEU A 110 -0.93 -2.24 17.37
N GLY A 111 -0.42 -1.51 18.38
CA GLY A 111 -0.25 -2.00 19.74
C GLY A 111 0.98 -2.90 19.91
N ASN A 112 1.96 -2.77 19.01
CA ASN A 112 3.24 -3.47 19.07
C ASN A 112 4.26 -2.54 19.77
N LYS A 113 4.32 -2.58 21.10
CA LYS A 113 5.43 -2.01 21.88
C LYS A 113 6.22 -3.14 22.52
#